data_AF-A0A7V8QGF6-F1
#
_entry.id   AF-A0A7V8QGF6-F1
#
_cell.length_a   1.000
_cell.length_b   1.000
_cell.length_c   1.000
_cell.angle_alpha   90.00
_cell.angle_beta   90.00
_cell.angle_gamma   90.00
#
_symmetry.space_group_name_H-M   'P 1'
#
loop_
_entity.id
_entity.type
_entity.pdbx_description
1 polymer ?
#
loop_
_entity_poly.entity_id
_entity_poly.type
_entity_poly.pdbx_seq_one_letter_code
_entity_poly.pdbx_strand_id
1 'polypeptide(L)'
;MDGLINACIALQIKVSLNPSGPVETVLTVEGERFSLKLDERVSRHERELTAAEKRERATKEYFYFRDRYRYEPTGELVLRVVDAPYGMRSQWRDGKRKRLEDCLGEAIQSLTAMAAERKARKAEREERERQWQEAQRRREELRREVEAEQRRVDALLAESAAWEKSQQLRDYIAAVRGIRLNSDGINGVTEQWLDWAEQQADRLDPTVESPPSILDRAKDLAGYR
;
A
#
# COMPACT_ATOMS: atom_id res chain seq x y z
N MET A 1 45.32 18.86 -5.41
CA MET A 1 44.30 18.91 -4.34
C MET A 1 43.53 20.23 -4.36
N ASP A 2 44.20 21.35 -4.63
CA ASP A 2 43.58 22.69 -4.65
C ASP A 2 42.48 22.91 -5.69
N GLY A 3 42.55 22.26 -6.87
CA GLY A 3 41.53 22.39 -7.91
C GLY A 3 40.15 21.84 -7.52
N LEU A 4 40.11 20.72 -6.79
CA LEU A 4 38.86 20.13 -6.29
C LEU A 4 38.25 21.03 -5.21
N ILE A 5 39.07 21.50 -4.28
CA ILE A 5 38.63 22.35 -3.16
C ILE A 5 38.08 23.67 -3.72
N ASN A 6 38.77 24.30 -4.68
CA ASN A 6 38.31 25.52 -5.31
C ASN A 6 37.01 25.33 -6.11
N ALA A 7 36.84 24.21 -6.81
CA ALA A 7 35.59 23.88 -7.51
C ALA A 7 34.42 23.65 -6.53
N CYS A 8 34.67 22.95 -5.42
CA CYS A 8 33.67 22.75 -4.37
C CYS A 8 33.29 24.07 -3.68
N ILE A 9 34.25 24.95 -3.40
CA ILE A 9 34.01 26.27 -2.81
C ILE A 9 33.21 27.16 -3.77
N ALA A 10 33.58 27.20 -5.05
CA ALA A 10 32.89 27.99 -6.07
C ALA A 10 31.42 27.56 -6.28
N LEU A 11 31.11 26.29 -6.03
CA LEU A 11 29.78 25.71 -6.21
C LEU A 11 29.01 25.51 -4.90
N GLN A 12 29.50 26.10 -3.79
CA GLN A 12 28.90 25.99 -2.45
C GLN A 12 28.67 24.55 -1.97
N ILE A 13 29.50 23.61 -2.44
CA ILE A 13 29.38 22.19 -2.13
C ILE A 13 29.97 21.96 -0.75
N LYS A 14 29.13 21.50 0.19
CA LYS A 14 29.59 21.12 1.52
C LYS A 14 30.05 19.67 1.49
N VAL A 15 31.30 19.45 1.89
CA VAL A 15 31.87 18.12 2.10
C VAL A 15 31.84 17.80 3.59
N SER A 16 31.26 16.66 3.95
CA SER A 16 31.29 16.16 5.33
C SER A 16 31.67 14.70 5.34
N LEU A 17 32.54 14.34 6.28
CA LEU A 17 32.83 12.95 6.62
C LEU A 17 31.90 12.54 7.76
N ASN A 18 31.26 11.37 7.66
CA ASN A 18 30.48 10.83 8.77
C ASN A 18 31.42 10.33 9.89
N PRO A 19 31.42 10.93 11.10
CA PRO A 19 32.36 10.55 12.15
C PRO A 19 31.92 9.30 12.96
N SER A 20 30.69 8.79 12.74
CA SER A 20 30.05 7.81 13.65
C SER A 20 29.72 6.46 12.98
N GLY A 21 30.29 6.17 11.81
CA GLY A 21 30.01 4.95 11.02
C GLY A 21 31.16 4.57 10.07
N PRO A 22 30.96 3.63 9.11
CA PRO A 22 31.94 3.41 8.05
C PRO A 22 32.21 4.74 7.34
N VAL A 23 33.47 5.00 6.99
CA VAL A 23 33.92 6.29 6.42
C VAL A 23 33.16 6.57 5.13
N GLU A 24 32.08 7.34 5.24
CA GLU A 24 31.22 7.70 4.12
C GLU A 24 31.46 9.17 3.82
N THR A 25 31.91 9.45 2.60
CA THR A 25 32.10 10.81 2.11
C THR A 25 30.75 11.30 1.60
N VAL A 26 30.17 12.30 2.25
CA VAL A 26 28.88 12.86 1.84
C VAL A 26 29.10 14.25 1.26
N LEU A 27 28.55 14.47 0.07
CA LEU A 27 28.45 15.79 -0.54
C LEU A 27 27.03 16.31 -0.43
N THR A 28 26.88 17.57 -0.03
CA THR A 28 25.62 18.28 -0.13
C THR A 28 25.68 19.26 -1.29
N VAL A 29 24.83 19.05 -2.29
CA VAL A 29 24.70 19.89 -3.49
C VAL A 29 23.28 20.42 -3.54
N GLU A 30 23.14 21.74 -3.45
CA GLU A 30 21.84 22.43 -3.39
C GLU A 30 20.82 21.87 -2.37
N GLY A 31 21.30 21.38 -1.23
CA GLY A 31 20.47 20.78 -0.17
C GLY A 31 20.21 19.28 -0.31
N GLU A 32 20.59 18.67 -1.44
CA GLU A 32 20.52 17.22 -1.66
C GLU A 32 21.84 16.55 -1.23
N ARG A 33 21.74 15.46 -0.47
CA ARG A 33 22.91 14.71 0.03
C ARG A 33 23.22 13.53 -0.87
N PHE A 34 24.48 13.38 -1.26
CA PHE A 34 24.99 12.29 -2.08
C PHE A 34 26.11 11.56 -1.37
N SER A 35 26.02 10.24 -1.34
CA SER A 35 27.08 9.39 -0.80
C SER A 35 28.09 9.07 -1.89
N LEU A 36 29.35 9.41 -1.63
CA LEU A 36 30.47 9.13 -2.51
C LEU A 36 31.32 7.97 -2.00
N LYS A 37 31.83 7.20 -2.95
CA LYS A 37 32.87 6.19 -2.75
C LYS A 37 34.03 6.44 -3.70
N LEU A 38 35.24 6.27 -3.18
CA LEU A 38 36.46 6.21 -3.96
C LEU A 38 36.97 4.77 -3.90
N ASP A 39 36.87 4.07 -5.01
CA ASP A 39 37.30 2.68 -5.17
C ASP A 39 38.62 2.65 -5.96
N GLU A 40 39.50 1.70 -5.68
CA GLU A 40 40.62 1.37 -6.57
C GLU A 40 40.25 0.15 -7.41
N ARG A 41 40.48 0.23 -8.73
CA ARG A 41 40.26 -0.91 -9.61
C ARG A 41 41.27 -2.01 -9.30
N VAL A 42 40.77 -3.24 -9.31
CA VAL A 42 41.57 -4.43 -9.03
C VAL A 42 41.58 -5.30 -10.28
N SER A 43 42.77 -5.72 -10.70
CA SER A 43 42.94 -6.67 -11.78
C SER A 43 42.81 -8.08 -11.24
N ARG A 44 42.03 -8.93 -11.91
CA ARG A 44 41.78 -10.31 -11.51
C ARG A 44 42.50 -11.25 -12.46
N HIS A 45 43.39 -12.08 -11.92
CA HIS A 45 44.11 -13.11 -12.66
C HIS A 45 43.84 -14.49 -12.07
N GLU A 46 43.65 -15.49 -12.93
CA GLU A 46 43.54 -16.88 -12.46
C GLU A 46 44.92 -17.34 -11.96
N ARG A 47 44.96 -17.89 -10.75
CA ARG A 47 46.20 -18.41 -10.17
C ARG A 47 46.60 -19.67 -10.90
N GLU A 48 47.88 -19.79 -11.23
CA GLU A 48 48.42 -21.05 -11.74
C GLU A 48 48.32 -22.15 -10.68
N LEU A 49 47.73 -23.29 -11.06
CA LEU A 49 47.64 -24.46 -10.20
C LEU A 49 49.01 -25.08 -9.97
N THR A 50 49.31 -25.43 -8.73
CA THR A 50 50.51 -26.21 -8.40
C THR A 50 50.43 -27.61 -9.01
N ALA A 51 51.56 -28.31 -9.11
CA ALA A 51 51.58 -29.66 -9.68
C ALA A 51 50.69 -30.65 -8.89
N ALA A 52 50.61 -30.50 -7.56
CA ALA A 52 49.73 -31.31 -6.71
C ALA A 52 48.24 -31.02 -7.00
N GLU A 53 47.90 -29.74 -7.08
CA GLU A 53 46.55 -29.27 -7.39
C GLU A 53 46.08 -29.68 -8.81
N LYS A 54 46.99 -29.68 -9.79
CA LYS A 54 46.71 -30.19 -11.15
C LYS A 54 46.40 -31.69 -11.14
N ARG A 55 47.11 -32.48 -10.32
CA ARG A 55 46.87 -33.93 -10.17
C ARG A 55 45.53 -34.20 -9.48
N GLU A 56 45.22 -33.46 -8.43
CA GLU A 56 43.96 -33.60 -7.70
C GLU A 56 42.75 -33.17 -8.54
N ARG A 57 42.90 -32.15 -9.40
CA ARG A 57 41.91 -31.77 -10.41
C ARG A 57 41.61 -32.90 -11.41
N ALA A 58 42.63 -33.68 -11.76
CA ALA A 58 42.48 -34.75 -12.75
C ALA A 58 41.76 -35.99 -12.20
N THR A 59 41.68 -36.15 -10.87
CA THR A 59 41.08 -37.32 -10.22
C THR A 59 39.69 -37.09 -9.66
N LYS A 60 39.25 -35.84 -9.47
CA LYS A 60 37.94 -35.51 -8.87
C LYS A 60 36.93 -35.03 -9.92
N GLU A 61 35.72 -35.56 -9.86
CA GLU A 61 34.58 -35.15 -10.72
C GLU A 61 34.15 -33.70 -10.46
N TYR A 62 34.30 -33.22 -9.23
CA TYR A 62 34.10 -31.82 -8.86
C TYR A 62 35.31 -31.28 -8.08
N PHE A 63 35.85 -30.17 -8.58
CA PHE A 63 37.06 -29.56 -8.03
C PHE A 63 36.92 -28.04 -7.93
N TYR A 64 36.85 -27.52 -6.69
CA TYR A 64 36.63 -26.10 -6.39
C TYR A 64 37.83 -25.51 -5.64
N PHE A 65 38.37 -24.41 -6.16
CA PHE A 65 39.40 -23.62 -5.47
C PHE A 65 38.78 -22.38 -4.83
N ARG A 66 38.96 -22.25 -3.52
CA ARG A 66 38.61 -21.02 -2.79
C ARG A 66 39.47 -19.83 -3.26
N ASP A 67 40.74 -20.07 -3.60
CA ASP A 67 41.72 -19.07 -4.02
C ASP A 67 42.06 -19.17 -5.52
N ARG A 68 41.01 -19.34 -6.34
CA ARG A 68 41.14 -19.47 -7.80
C ARG A 68 41.70 -18.20 -8.45
N TYR A 69 41.40 -17.04 -7.88
CA TYR A 69 41.76 -15.74 -8.43
C TYR A 69 42.67 -14.96 -7.49
N ARG A 70 43.71 -14.35 -8.04
CA ARG A 70 44.47 -13.28 -7.38
C ARG A 70 43.94 -11.93 -7.84
N TYR A 71 43.96 -10.98 -6.91
CA TYR A 71 43.53 -9.61 -7.11
C TYR A 71 44.71 -8.69 -6.87
N GLU A 72 45.07 -7.89 -7.86
CA GLU A 72 46.18 -6.94 -7.78
C GLU A 72 45.67 -5.51 -7.97
N PRO A 73 46.03 -4.57 -7.07
CA PRO A 73 45.65 -3.16 -7.20
C PRO A 73 46.28 -2.57 -8.47
N THR A 74 45.48 -1.86 -9.27
CA THR A 74 45.96 -1.32 -10.55
C THR A 74 46.45 0.13 -10.46
N GLY A 75 46.29 0.80 -9.32
CA GLY A 75 46.52 2.24 -9.18
C GLY A 75 45.53 3.13 -9.93
N GLU A 76 44.44 2.57 -10.45
CA GLU A 76 43.39 3.31 -11.16
C GLU A 76 42.21 3.55 -10.23
N LEU A 77 41.92 4.81 -9.93
CA LEU A 77 40.86 5.21 -9.01
C LEU A 77 39.53 5.37 -9.74
N VAL A 78 38.43 5.11 -9.01
CA VAL A 78 37.05 5.24 -9.47
C VAL A 78 36.26 6.01 -8.42
N LEU A 79 35.75 7.18 -8.78
CA LEU A 79 34.77 7.91 -8.00
C LEU A 79 33.36 7.43 -8.36
N ARG A 80 32.56 7.07 -7.36
CA ARG A 80 31.19 6.58 -7.51
C ARG A 80 30.23 7.36 -6.61
N VAL A 81 29.08 7.74 -7.17
CA VAL A 81 27.90 8.16 -6.41
C VAL A 81 27.05 6.91 -6.13
N VAL A 82 26.86 6.57 -4.86
CA VAL A 82 26.20 5.33 -4.42
C VAL A 82 24.71 5.35 -4.73
N ASP A 83 24.09 6.51 -4.54
CA ASP A 83 22.65 6.73 -4.52
C ASP A 83 22.17 7.57 -5.72
N ALA A 84 22.88 7.48 -6.84
CA ALA A 84 22.55 8.25 -8.04
C ALA A 84 21.16 7.87 -8.61
N PRO A 85 20.38 8.86 -9.10
CA PRO A 85 19.17 8.60 -9.86
C PRO A 85 19.43 7.70 -11.08
N TYR A 86 18.46 6.85 -11.40
CA TYR A 86 18.53 5.94 -12.55
C TYR A 86 18.75 6.71 -13.86
N GLY A 87 19.61 6.19 -14.73
CA GLY A 87 19.93 6.78 -16.03
C GLY A 87 20.95 7.93 -15.99
N MET A 88 21.39 8.37 -14.80
CA MET A 88 22.39 9.43 -14.67
C MET A 88 23.79 8.86 -14.50
N ARG A 89 24.80 9.56 -15.06
CA ARG A 89 26.20 9.15 -14.93
C ARG A 89 26.65 9.29 -13.48
N SER A 90 26.98 8.17 -12.85
CA SER A 90 27.32 8.08 -11.43
C SER A 90 28.76 7.66 -11.15
N GLN A 91 29.57 7.45 -12.19
CA GLN A 91 30.93 6.94 -12.06
C GLN A 91 31.91 7.68 -12.98
N TRP A 92 33.08 7.98 -12.42
CA TRP A 92 34.23 8.57 -13.10
C TRP A 92 35.47 7.79 -12.68
N ARG A 93 36.42 7.59 -13.58
CA ARG A 93 37.58 6.76 -13.30
C ARG A 93 38.82 7.26 -14.01
N ASP A 94 39.97 6.87 -13.47
CA ASP A 94 41.22 6.91 -14.21
C ASP A 94 41.12 6.09 -15.50
N GLY A 95 41.77 6.59 -16.53
CA GLY A 95 41.94 5.89 -17.79
C GLY A 95 43.30 6.17 -18.40
N LYS A 96 43.58 5.54 -19.54
CA LYS A 96 44.88 5.61 -20.21
C LYS A 96 45.32 7.04 -20.59
N ARG A 97 44.37 7.98 -20.75
CA ARG A 97 44.61 9.35 -21.22
C ARG A 97 44.02 10.44 -20.34
N LYS A 98 43.20 10.08 -19.35
CA LYS A 98 42.46 11.03 -18.52
C LYS A 98 42.53 10.55 -17.08
N ARG A 99 42.92 11.43 -16.18
CA ARG A 99 42.96 11.14 -14.75
C ARG A 99 41.62 11.43 -14.11
N LEU A 100 41.38 10.86 -12.94
CA LEU A 100 40.17 11.09 -12.17
C LEU A 100 40.02 12.58 -11.83
N GLU A 101 41.13 13.26 -11.55
CA GLU A 101 41.17 14.69 -11.24
C GLU A 101 40.60 15.54 -12.39
N ASP A 102 40.84 15.15 -13.65
CA ASP A 102 40.33 15.82 -14.84
C ASP A 102 38.81 15.63 -15.02
N CYS A 103 38.22 14.66 -14.33
CA CYS A 103 36.79 14.34 -14.39
C CYS A 103 35.98 15.00 -13.28
N LEU A 104 36.62 15.66 -12.30
CA LEU A 104 35.94 16.19 -11.12
C LEU A 104 34.92 17.29 -11.47
N GLY A 105 35.23 18.14 -12.45
CA GLY A 105 34.27 19.13 -12.95
C GLY A 105 33.01 18.49 -13.54
N GLU A 106 33.17 17.43 -14.35
CA GLU A 106 32.04 16.65 -14.89
C GLU A 106 31.26 15.95 -13.77
N ALA A 107 31.95 15.45 -12.74
CA ALA A 107 31.32 14.80 -11.60
C ALA A 107 30.41 15.76 -10.83
N ILE A 108 30.90 16.98 -10.59
CA ILE A 108 30.13 18.02 -9.93
C ILE A 108 28.92 18.47 -10.78
N GLN A 109 29.09 18.63 -12.09
CA GLN A 109 27.97 18.93 -12.98
C GLN A 109 26.89 17.84 -12.92
N SER A 110 27.31 16.57 -12.92
CA SER A 110 26.38 15.45 -12.79
C SER A 110 25.65 15.48 -11.44
N LEU A 111 26.35 15.72 -10.33
CA LEU A 111 25.73 15.85 -9.00
C LEU A 111 24.70 16.98 -8.94
N THR A 112 24.97 18.10 -9.60
CA THR A 112 24.03 19.23 -9.70
C THR A 112 22.77 18.82 -10.47
N ALA A 113 22.94 18.13 -11.61
CA ALA A 113 21.80 17.59 -12.36
C ALA A 113 21.02 16.53 -11.54
N MET A 114 21.71 15.69 -10.77
CA MET A 114 21.08 14.72 -9.87
C MET A 114 20.28 15.40 -8.76
N ALA A 115 20.76 16.54 -8.24
CA ALA A 115 20.05 17.31 -7.22
C ALA A 115 18.73 17.86 -7.78
N ALA A 116 18.77 18.43 -8.98
CA ALA A 116 17.58 18.91 -9.69
C ALA A 116 16.57 17.77 -9.94
N GLU A 117 17.04 16.61 -10.44
CA GLU A 117 16.19 15.44 -10.68
C GLU A 117 15.53 14.93 -9.39
N ARG A 118 16.27 14.88 -8.28
CA ARG A 118 15.73 14.47 -6.97
C ARG A 118 14.64 15.41 -6.49
N LYS A 119 14.87 16.73 -6.58
CA LYS A 119 13.87 17.74 -6.23
C LYS A 119 12.62 17.60 -7.08
N ALA A 120 12.77 17.43 -8.39
CA ALA A 120 11.65 17.24 -9.31
C ALA A 120 10.83 15.98 -8.97
N ARG A 121 11.51 14.84 -8.76
CA ARG A 121 10.83 13.59 -8.35
C ARG A 121 10.16 13.68 -7.00
N LYS A 122 10.75 14.41 -6.04
CA LYS A 122 10.17 14.64 -4.73
C LYS A 122 8.88 15.44 -4.84
N ALA A 123 8.90 16.55 -5.60
CA ALA A 123 7.73 17.37 -5.85
C ALA A 123 6.62 16.59 -6.58
N GLU A 124 6.98 15.80 -7.59
CA GLU A 124 6.01 14.95 -8.31
C GLU A 124 5.36 13.91 -7.39
N ARG A 125 6.17 13.27 -6.53
CA ARG A 125 5.67 12.29 -5.55
C ARG A 125 4.72 12.96 -4.54
N GLU A 126 5.08 14.12 -4.01
CA GLU A 126 4.27 14.87 -3.06
C GLU A 126 2.92 15.29 -3.67
N GLU A 127 2.93 15.77 -4.92
CA GLU A 127 1.69 16.13 -5.62
C GLU A 127 0.82 14.89 -5.91
N ARG A 128 1.43 13.79 -6.35
CA ARG A 128 0.72 12.53 -6.61
C ARG A 128 0.10 11.97 -5.33
N GLU A 129 0.84 11.99 -4.22
CA GLU A 129 0.34 11.56 -2.92
C GLU A 129 -0.84 12.45 -2.48
N ARG A 130 -0.74 13.77 -2.63
CA ARG A 130 -1.84 14.70 -2.33
C ARG A 130 -3.09 14.37 -3.13
N GLN A 131 -2.97 14.19 -4.43
CA GLN A 131 -4.10 13.86 -5.31
C GLN A 131 -4.70 12.49 -4.97
N TRP A 132 -3.86 11.51 -4.66
CA TRP A 132 -4.31 10.18 -4.26
C TRP A 132 -5.11 10.22 -2.95
N GLN A 133 -4.59 10.93 -1.92
CA GLN A 133 -5.25 11.09 -0.63
C GLN A 133 -6.61 11.79 -0.77
N GLU A 134 -6.69 12.84 -1.58
CA GLU A 134 -7.95 13.54 -1.85
C GLU A 134 -8.96 12.65 -2.57
N ALA A 135 -8.52 11.89 -3.58
CA ALA A 135 -9.38 10.94 -4.28
C ALA A 135 -9.87 9.81 -3.36
N GLN A 136 -9.03 9.30 -2.46
CA GLN A 136 -9.45 8.29 -1.47
C GLN A 136 -10.50 8.84 -0.51
N ARG A 137 -10.32 10.07 0.00
CA ARG A 137 -11.32 10.71 0.88
C ARG A 137 -12.66 10.86 0.19
N ARG A 138 -12.69 11.43 -1.02
CA ARG A 138 -13.93 11.59 -1.79
C ARG A 138 -14.62 10.25 -2.06
N ARG A 139 -13.85 9.20 -2.36
CA ARG A 139 -14.39 7.85 -2.60
C ARG A 139 -15.00 7.23 -1.35
N GLU A 140 -14.34 7.38 -0.20
CA GLU A 140 -14.83 6.88 1.08
C GLU A 140 -16.08 7.62 1.55
N GLU A 141 -16.13 8.95 1.38
CA GLU A 141 -17.31 9.77 1.66
C GLU A 141 -18.49 9.33 0.78
N LEU A 142 -18.30 9.25 -0.55
CA LEU A 142 -19.32 8.78 -1.46
C LEU A 142 -19.80 7.36 -1.12
N ARG A 143 -18.88 6.47 -0.75
CA ARG A 143 -19.23 5.11 -0.33
C ARG A 143 -20.13 5.12 0.90
N ARG A 144 -19.83 5.93 1.90
CA ARG A 144 -20.64 6.06 3.12
C ARG A 144 -22.02 6.62 2.82
N GLU A 145 -22.10 7.65 1.96
CA GLU A 145 -23.36 8.23 1.53
C GLU A 145 -24.23 7.21 0.79
N VAL A 146 -23.64 6.48 -0.17
CA VAL A 146 -24.34 5.42 -0.91
C VAL A 146 -24.80 4.30 0.01
N GLU A 147 -23.95 3.81 0.92
CA GLU A 147 -24.33 2.76 1.87
C GLU A 147 -25.41 3.23 2.86
N ALA A 148 -25.38 4.49 3.29
CA ALA A 148 -26.40 5.06 4.16
C ALA A 148 -27.74 5.19 3.42
N GLU A 149 -27.73 5.70 2.20
CA GLU A 149 -28.94 5.85 1.39
C GLU A 149 -29.51 4.48 1.01
N GLN A 150 -28.67 3.51 0.65
CA GLN A 150 -29.12 2.15 0.36
C GLN A 150 -29.82 1.52 1.58
N ARG A 151 -29.24 1.64 2.79
CA ARG A 151 -29.90 1.16 4.01
C ARG A 151 -31.24 1.84 4.26
N ARG A 152 -31.34 3.14 3.97
CA ARG A 152 -32.58 3.89 4.11
C ARG A 152 -33.65 3.43 3.12
N VAL A 153 -33.26 3.21 1.86
CA VAL A 153 -34.15 2.66 0.82
C VAL A 153 -34.59 1.24 1.17
N ASP A 154 -33.67 0.38 1.60
CA ASP A 154 -33.98 -1.00 1.99
C ASP A 154 -34.95 -1.05 3.18
N ALA A 155 -34.76 -0.18 4.18
CA ALA A 155 -35.68 -0.05 5.31
C ALA A 155 -37.07 0.39 4.86
N LEU A 156 -37.16 1.40 3.99
CA LEU A 156 -38.44 1.89 3.46
C LEU A 156 -39.17 0.80 2.64
N LEU A 157 -38.43 0.04 1.83
CA LEU A 157 -39.02 -1.08 1.08
C LEU A 157 -39.51 -2.18 2.00
N ALA A 158 -38.77 -2.49 3.08
CA ALA A 158 -39.19 -3.45 4.08
C ALA A 158 -40.45 -3.00 4.84
N GLU A 159 -40.51 -1.72 5.23
CA GLU A 159 -41.71 -1.11 5.84
C GLU A 159 -42.90 -1.18 4.88
N SER A 160 -42.73 -0.79 3.61
CA SER A 160 -43.80 -0.85 2.61
C SER A 160 -44.32 -2.28 2.41
N ALA A 161 -43.43 -3.28 2.36
CA ALA A 161 -43.81 -4.67 2.21
C ALA A 161 -44.50 -5.23 3.46
N ALA A 162 -44.11 -4.78 4.66
CA ALA A 162 -44.75 -5.15 5.92
C ALA A 162 -46.17 -4.55 6.01
N TRP A 163 -46.31 -3.28 5.63
CA TRP A 163 -47.60 -2.60 5.52
C TRP A 163 -48.53 -3.28 4.51
N GLU A 164 -48.03 -3.64 3.32
CA GLU A 164 -48.85 -4.34 2.33
C GLU A 164 -49.38 -5.68 2.86
N LYS A 165 -48.53 -6.44 3.57
CA LYS A 165 -48.93 -7.68 4.23
C LYS A 165 -49.95 -7.46 5.34
N SER A 166 -49.84 -6.36 6.09
CA SER A 166 -50.83 -6.04 7.13
C SER A 166 -52.20 -5.77 6.49
N GLN A 167 -52.25 -5.01 5.40
CA GLN A 167 -53.50 -4.75 4.67
C GLN A 167 -54.09 -6.05 4.10
N GLN A 168 -53.29 -6.89 3.45
CA GLN A 168 -53.74 -8.19 2.95
C GLN A 168 -54.32 -9.06 4.07
N LEU A 169 -53.72 -9.04 5.27
CA LEU A 169 -54.23 -9.77 6.43
C LEU A 169 -55.54 -9.18 6.95
N ARG A 170 -55.66 -7.84 7.02
CA ARG A 170 -56.91 -7.15 7.41
C ARG A 170 -58.05 -7.48 6.43
N ASP A 171 -57.77 -7.46 5.13
CA ASP A 171 -58.74 -7.83 4.08
C ASP A 171 -59.24 -9.27 4.25
N TYR A 172 -58.33 -10.20 4.53
CA TYR A 172 -58.68 -11.59 4.82
C TYR A 172 -59.55 -11.72 6.07
N ILE A 173 -59.18 -11.05 7.18
CA ILE A 173 -59.96 -11.06 8.42
C ILE A 173 -61.36 -10.49 8.18
N ALA A 174 -61.49 -9.40 7.42
CA ALA A 174 -62.76 -8.81 7.05
C ALA A 174 -63.63 -9.77 6.23
N ALA A 175 -63.04 -10.49 5.27
CA ALA A 175 -63.74 -11.50 4.48
C ALA A 175 -64.25 -12.66 5.37
N VAL A 176 -63.42 -13.16 6.29
CA VAL A 176 -63.81 -14.21 7.25
C VAL A 176 -64.95 -13.75 8.16
N ARG A 177 -64.88 -12.52 8.67
CA ARG A 177 -65.93 -11.89 9.49
C ARG A 177 -67.26 -11.80 8.71
N GLY A 178 -67.20 -11.41 7.44
CA GLY A 178 -68.36 -11.34 6.55
C GLY A 178 -69.01 -12.71 6.26
N ILE A 179 -68.22 -13.76 6.06
CA ILE A 179 -68.75 -15.13 5.86
C ILE A 179 -69.49 -15.61 7.11
N ARG A 180 -68.91 -15.41 8.29
CA ARG A 180 -69.51 -15.80 9.58
C ARG A 180 -70.84 -15.10 9.87
N LEU A 181 -71.03 -13.86 9.43
CA LEU A 181 -72.29 -13.14 9.60
C LEU A 181 -73.40 -13.63 8.65
N ASN A 182 -73.03 -14.24 7.51
CA ASN A 182 -73.96 -14.66 6.46
C ASN A 182 -74.26 -16.17 6.46
N SER A 183 -73.58 -16.97 7.29
CA SER A 183 -73.83 -18.41 7.46
C SER A 183 -73.46 -18.85 8.89
N ASP A 184 -74.18 -19.85 9.44
CA ASP A 184 -73.84 -20.50 10.72
C ASP A 184 -72.50 -21.31 10.66
N GLY A 185 -71.66 -21.10 9.64
CA GLY A 185 -70.68 -22.07 9.19
C GLY A 185 -69.29 -21.52 8.89
N ILE A 186 -68.54 -21.19 9.94
CA ILE A 186 -67.12 -21.60 10.03
C ILE A 186 -66.90 -22.14 11.45
N ASN A 187 -66.97 -23.47 11.62
CA ASN A 187 -66.68 -24.11 12.90
C ASN A 187 -65.22 -23.82 13.30
N GLY A 188 -65.05 -23.05 14.37
CA GLY A 188 -63.73 -22.76 14.98
C GLY A 188 -63.28 -21.30 14.97
N VAL A 189 -63.97 -20.40 14.26
CA VAL A 189 -63.64 -18.95 14.28
C VAL A 189 -64.48 -18.24 15.35
N THR A 190 -63.84 -17.84 16.45
CA THR A 190 -64.46 -17.11 17.56
C THR A 190 -64.13 -15.61 17.48
N GLU A 191 -64.85 -14.77 18.25
CA GLU A 191 -64.46 -13.35 18.41
C GLU A 191 -63.02 -13.21 18.92
N GLN A 192 -62.60 -14.09 19.85
CA GLN A 192 -61.23 -14.11 20.36
C GLN A 192 -60.19 -14.37 19.27
N TRP A 193 -60.53 -15.20 18.27
CA TRP A 193 -59.66 -15.44 17.12
C TRP A 193 -59.58 -14.20 16.22
N LEU A 194 -60.69 -13.50 15.99
CA LEU A 194 -60.72 -12.26 15.21
C LEU A 194 -59.87 -11.16 15.89
N ASP A 195 -60.05 -10.96 17.19
CA ASP A 195 -59.27 -9.99 17.97
C ASP A 195 -57.77 -10.33 17.94
N TRP A 196 -57.42 -11.60 18.09
CA TRP A 196 -56.03 -12.05 17.99
C TRP A 196 -55.45 -11.84 16.59
N ALA A 197 -56.22 -12.11 15.54
CA ALA A 197 -55.79 -11.96 14.15
C ALA A 197 -55.61 -10.47 13.78
N GLU A 198 -56.48 -9.58 14.26
CA GLU A 198 -56.32 -8.13 14.11
C GLU A 198 -55.05 -7.63 14.80
N GLN A 199 -54.77 -8.11 16.02
CA GLN A 199 -53.50 -7.82 16.70
C GLN A 199 -52.29 -8.33 15.90
N GLN A 200 -52.40 -9.45 15.18
CA GLN A 200 -51.30 -9.91 14.31
C GLN A 200 -51.11 -9.01 13.08
N ALA A 201 -52.19 -8.45 12.53
CA ALA A 201 -52.10 -7.47 11.45
C ALA A 201 -51.44 -6.17 11.93
N ASP A 202 -51.82 -5.67 13.12
CA ASP A 202 -51.20 -4.47 13.72
C ASP A 202 -49.71 -4.68 14.02
N ARG A 203 -49.28 -5.90 14.36
CA ARG A 203 -47.85 -6.22 14.55
C ARG A 203 -47.02 -6.17 13.27
N LEU A 204 -47.63 -6.36 12.11
CA LEU A 204 -46.96 -6.27 10.81
C LEU A 204 -46.96 -4.84 10.25
N ASP A 205 -47.86 -4.00 10.74
CA ASP A 205 -48.10 -2.67 10.21
C ASP A 205 -47.11 -1.67 10.83
N PRO A 206 -46.17 -1.11 10.04
CA PRO A 206 -45.17 -0.18 10.57
C PRO A 206 -45.77 1.19 10.98
N THR A 207 -47.05 1.44 10.68
CA THR A 207 -47.70 2.74 10.93
C THR A 207 -48.45 2.80 12.26
N VAL A 208 -48.58 1.67 12.97
CA VAL A 208 -49.26 1.56 14.25
C VAL A 208 -48.33 1.00 15.32
N GLU A 209 -48.66 1.24 16.59
CA GLU A 209 -47.90 0.67 17.70
C GLU A 209 -48.13 -0.85 17.75
N SER A 210 -47.05 -1.62 17.64
CA SER A 210 -47.12 -3.09 17.65
C SER A 210 -47.63 -3.59 19.01
N PRO A 211 -48.77 -4.29 19.07
CA PRO A 211 -49.28 -4.82 20.33
C PRO A 211 -48.41 -5.97 20.86
N PRO A 212 -48.39 -6.19 22.19
CA PRO A 212 -47.57 -7.22 22.81
C PRO A 212 -48.02 -8.62 22.41
N SER A 213 -47.07 -9.54 22.20
CA SER A 213 -47.33 -10.95 21.93
C SER A 213 -46.37 -11.85 22.68
N ILE A 214 -46.79 -13.10 22.89
CA ILE A 214 -45.91 -14.16 23.39
C ILE A 214 -44.68 -14.36 22.48
N LEU A 215 -44.80 -14.03 21.19
CA LEU A 215 -43.70 -14.13 20.23
C LEU A 215 -42.55 -13.16 20.54
N ASP A 216 -42.80 -12.04 21.24
CA ASP A 216 -41.76 -11.08 21.61
C ASP A 216 -40.79 -11.66 22.65
N ARG A 217 -41.27 -12.62 23.45
CA ARG A 217 -40.50 -13.35 24.45
C ARG A 217 -39.68 -14.51 23.88
N ALA A 218 -39.77 -14.78 22.58
CA ALA A 218 -38.99 -15.85 21.94
C ALA A 218 -37.47 -15.66 22.11
N LYS A 219 -37.02 -14.40 22.28
CA LYS A 219 -35.61 -14.07 22.56
C LYS A 219 -35.12 -14.62 23.90
N ASP A 220 -36.00 -14.77 24.89
CA ASP A 220 -35.67 -15.31 26.22
C ASP A 220 -35.26 -16.79 26.16
N LEU A 221 -35.73 -17.52 25.14
CA LEU A 221 -35.41 -18.94 24.91
C LEU A 221 -34.04 -19.12 24.23
N ALA A 222 -33.51 -18.08 23.57
CA ALA A 222 -32.26 -18.15 22.82
C ALA A 222 -30.99 -18.10 23.69
N GLY A 223 -31.11 -17.59 24.93
CA GLY A 223 -30.01 -17.51 25.91
C GLY A 223 -29.79 -18.78 26.76
N TYR A 224 -30.57 -19.84 26.53
CA TYR A 224 -30.51 -21.12 27.26
C TYR A 224 -29.68 -22.20 26.53
N ARG A 225 -28.82 -21.84 25.59
CA ARG A 225 -27.91 -22.76 24.89
C ARG A 225 -26.45 -22.54 25.26
#